data_AF-A0AAV8WLI6-F1
#
_entry.id   AF-A0AAV8WLI6-F1
#
_cell.length_a   1.000
_cell.length_b   1.000
_cell.length_c   1.000
_cell.angle_alpha   90.00
_cell.angle_beta   90.00
_cell.angle_gamma   90.00
#
_symmetry.space_group_name_H-M   'P 1'
#
loop_
_entity.id
_entity.type
_entity.pdbx_description
1 polymer ?
#
loop_
_entity_poly.entity_id
_entity_poly.type
_entity_poly.pdbx_seq_one_letter_code
_entity_poly.pdbx_strand_id
1 'polypeptide(L)'
;MTNKNKQRRSLRSPRKMDRLRRSFRDSFRRRKDRIPESSKPHQWQADESAVRSGTCTFAVKYLGCVEVFDSRGMQVCEEALKVLRGSRRRPVRAVLHVSGDGLRVVEEETKGLIVDQTIEKVSFCAPDRNHERGFSYICRDGTTRRWMCHGFLALRESGERLSHAVGCAFAVCLERKQKRDKECGVTMMFDAKNSTFTRTGSFRQQGLTERGIDVGPPKPPPVNPFAIERPHATPSMLQRQGSCRGLVLVTFLLLNKNTASPILFLAIDVKFT
;
A
#
# COMPACT_ATOMS: atom_id res chain seq x y z
N MET A 1 93.20 -5.01 -23.66
CA MET A 1 92.15 -5.15 -22.63
C MET A 1 91.39 -3.83 -22.52
N THR A 2 90.25 -3.67 -23.20
CA THR A 2 89.32 -2.56 -22.94
C THR A 2 87.89 -3.04 -23.25
N ASN A 3 87.11 -3.24 -22.19
CA ASN A 3 85.76 -3.79 -22.24
C ASN A 3 84.75 -2.62 -22.28
N LYS A 4 84.09 -2.39 -23.42
CA LYS A 4 82.95 -1.45 -23.55
C LYS A 4 81.65 -2.22 -23.32
N ASN A 5 81.09 -2.14 -22.11
CA ASN A 5 79.79 -2.74 -21.81
C ASN A 5 78.67 -1.78 -22.25
N LYS A 6 78.05 -2.08 -23.41
CA LYS A 6 77.00 -1.29 -24.05
C LYS A 6 75.63 -1.70 -23.49
N GLN A 7 74.90 -0.72 -22.97
CA GLN A 7 73.50 -0.83 -22.52
C GLN A 7 72.63 -1.64 -23.51
N ARG A 8 72.10 -2.79 -23.07
CA ARG A 8 70.98 -3.47 -23.75
C ARG A 8 69.66 -2.96 -23.16
N ARG A 9 69.08 -1.95 -23.82
CA ARG A 9 67.68 -1.53 -23.63
C ARG A 9 66.76 -2.72 -23.93
N SER A 10 66.03 -3.22 -22.94
CA SER A 10 65.00 -4.25 -23.16
C SER A 10 63.80 -3.61 -23.85
N LEU A 11 63.58 -3.95 -25.12
CA LEU A 11 62.36 -3.65 -25.86
C LEU A 11 61.20 -4.49 -25.29
N ARG A 12 60.56 -3.99 -24.22
CA ARG A 12 59.33 -4.60 -23.69
C ARG A 12 58.19 -4.22 -24.64
N SER A 13 57.69 -5.20 -25.37
CA SER A 13 56.59 -5.04 -26.35
C SER A 13 55.40 -4.26 -25.75
N PRO A 14 54.96 -3.14 -26.36
CA PRO A 14 53.85 -2.32 -25.86
C PRO A 14 52.53 -3.09 -25.73
N ARG A 15 52.35 -4.12 -26.57
CA ARG A 15 51.08 -4.82 -26.76
C ARG A 15 50.63 -5.64 -25.53
N LYS A 16 51.56 -6.06 -24.67
CA LYS A 16 51.24 -6.89 -23.48
C LYS A 16 50.75 -6.04 -22.30
N MET A 17 51.23 -4.79 -22.18
CA MET A 17 50.80 -3.86 -21.13
C MET A 17 49.42 -3.24 -21.42
N ASP A 18 49.05 -3.11 -22.70
CA ASP A 18 47.74 -2.60 -23.12
C ASP A 18 46.60 -3.59 -22.84
N ARG A 19 46.83 -4.90 -22.95
CA ARG A 19 45.82 -5.90 -22.58
C ARG A 19 45.53 -5.89 -21.08
N LEU A 20 46.56 -5.75 -20.25
CA LEU A 20 46.39 -5.72 -18.81
C LEU A 20 45.67 -4.43 -18.38
N ARG A 21 46.08 -3.27 -18.93
CA ARG A 21 45.40 -1.98 -18.73
C ARG A 21 43.95 -1.97 -19.25
N ARG A 22 43.67 -2.62 -20.38
CA ARG A 22 42.28 -2.81 -20.87
C ARG A 22 41.46 -3.72 -19.96
N SER A 23 42.03 -4.81 -19.44
CA SER A 23 41.30 -5.74 -18.56
C SER A 23 40.90 -5.13 -17.21
N PHE A 24 41.75 -4.27 -16.64
CA PHE A 24 41.39 -3.51 -15.44
C PHE A 24 40.36 -2.41 -15.77
N ARG A 25 40.55 -1.68 -16.87
CA ARG A 25 39.61 -0.63 -17.31
C ARG A 25 38.22 -1.18 -17.68
N ASP A 26 38.15 -2.38 -18.26
CA ASP A 26 36.89 -3.09 -18.52
C ASP A 26 36.28 -3.68 -17.25
N SER A 27 37.09 -4.17 -16.31
CA SER A 27 36.57 -4.69 -15.03
C SER A 27 36.01 -3.59 -14.14
N PHE A 28 36.62 -2.39 -14.13
CA PHE A 28 36.06 -1.24 -13.40
C PHE A 28 34.86 -0.60 -14.10
N ARG A 29 34.77 -0.68 -15.44
CA ARG A 29 33.58 -0.22 -16.20
C ARG A 29 32.40 -1.19 -16.12
N ARG A 30 32.63 -2.51 -16.17
CA ARG A 30 31.58 -3.53 -15.93
C ARG A 30 31.08 -3.57 -14.48
N ARG A 31 31.84 -2.99 -13.54
CA ARG A 31 31.41 -2.81 -12.14
C ARG A 31 30.69 -1.49 -11.88
N LYS A 32 30.72 -0.53 -12.83
CA LYS A 32 30.19 0.84 -12.68
C LYS A 32 28.75 1.01 -13.15
N ASP A 33 28.12 -0.01 -13.73
CA ASP A 33 26.71 0.03 -14.18
C ASP A 33 25.83 -1.05 -13.52
N ARG A 34 26.14 -1.45 -12.28
CA ARG A 34 25.12 -2.04 -11.40
C ARG A 34 24.50 -0.94 -10.57
N ILE A 35 23.84 0.00 -11.24
CA ILE A 35 22.85 0.83 -10.58
C ILE A 35 21.80 -0.16 -10.04
N PRO A 36 21.49 -0.16 -8.73
CA PRO A 36 20.40 -0.98 -8.20
C PRO A 36 19.17 -0.76 -9.09
N GLU A 37 18.59 -1.83 -9.62
CA GLU A 37 17.46 -1.74 -10.55
C GLU A 37 16.30 -0.89 -9.95
N SER A 38 16.27 -0.77 -8.61
CA SER A 38 15.39 0.05 -7.78
C SER A 38 15.51 1.58 -7.98
N SER A 39 16.51 2.10 -8.68
CA SER A 39 16.78 3.54 -8.82
C SER A 39 16.32 4.16 -10.15
N LYS A 40 15.60 3.42 -11.01
CA LYS A 40 15.08 3.96 -12.28
C LYS A 40 13.64 4.49 -12.11
N PRO A 41 13.35 5.77 -12.46
CA PRO A 41 12.00 6.35 -12.37
C PRO A 41 10.91 5.54 -13.10
N HIS A 42 11.28 4.87 -14.19
CA HIS A 42 10.39 4.01 -14.97
C HIS A 42 9.88 2.80 -14.17
N GLN A 43 10.68 2.28 -13.23
CA GLN A 43 10.28 1.12 -12.44
C GLN A 43 9.17 1.47 -11.45
N TRP A 44 9.20 2.69 -10.89
CA TRP A 44 8.15 3.16 -9.97
C TRP A 44 6.82 3.42 -10.68
N GLN A 45 6.86 3.92 -11.92
CA GLN A 45 5.66 4.04 -12.76
C GLN A 45 5.08 2.67 -13.14
N ALA A 46 5.96 1.69 -13.44
CA ALA A 46 5.54 0.32 -13.65
C ALA A 46 4.90 -0.30 -12.40
N ASP A 47 5.46 -0.02 -11.21
CA ASP A 47 4.89 -0.48 -9.95
C ASP A 47 3.51 0.18 -9.69
N GLU A 48 3.34 1.47 -9.95
CA GLU A 48 2.03 2.15 -9.81
C GLU A 48 0.96 1.51 -10.69
N SER A 49 1.28 1.32 -11.98
CA SER A 49 0.37 0.67 -12.93
C SER A 49 0.06 -0.78 -12.52
N ALA A 50 1.06 -1.53 -12.05
CA ALA A 50 0.89 -2.89 -11.55
C ALA A 50 0.02 -2.96 -10.27
N VAL A 51 0.12 -1.97 -9.37
CA VAL A 51 -0.73 -1.90 -8.17
C VAL A 51 -2.18 -1.62 -8.55
N ARG A 52 -2.41 -0.74 -9.53
CA ARG A 52 -3.75 -0.45 -10.07
C ARG A 52 -4.40 -1.68 -10.72
N SER A 53 -3.62 -2.49 -11.44
CA SER A 53 -4.08 -3.76 -12.03
C SER A 53 -4.10 -4.95 -11.07
N GLY A 54 -3.57 -4.80 -9.85
CA GLY A 54 -3.51 -5.88 -8.85
C GLY A 54 -2.46 -6.97 -9.16
N THR A 55 -1.48 -6.66 -10.01
CA THR A 55 -0.42 -7.59 -10.44
C THR A 55 0.94 -7.30 -9.80
N CYS A 56 1.01 -6.34 -8.87
CA CYS A 56 2.26 -5.99 -8.18
C CYS A 56 2.62 -7.02 -7.11
N THR A 57 3.81 -7.62 -7.20
CA THR A 57 4.27 -8.68 -6.29
C THR A 57 5.73 -8.54 -5.92
N PHE A 58 6.08 -8.82 -4.66
CA PHE A 58 7.44 -8.77 -4.14
C PHE A 58 7.82 -10.05 -3.42
N ALA A 59 9.00 -10.59 -3.70
CA ALA A 59 9.55 -11.72 -2.95
C ALA A 59 10.13 -11.22 -1.61
N VAL A 60 9.61 -11.73 -0.49
CA VAL A 60 9.91 -11.28 0.87
C VAL A 60 10.12 -12.45 1.82
N LYS A 61 10.75 -12.19 2.96
CA LYS A 61 10.65 -13.03 4.15
C LYS A 61 9.72 -12.36 5.14
N TYR A 62 8.65 -13.04 5.52
CA TYR A 62 7.76 -12.61 6.57
C TYR A 62 8.35 -12.95 7.94
N LEU A 63 8.60 -11.93 8.76
CA LEU A 63 9.17 -12.09 10.10
C LEU A 63 8.08 -12.39 11.15
N GLY A 64 6.86 -11.94 10.90
CA GLY A 64 5.72 -12.05 11.81
C GLY A 64 5.07 -10.70 12.09
N CYS A 65 4.27 -10.67 13.16
CA CYS A 65 3.64 -9.47 13.68
C CYS A 65 3.92 -9.32 15.18
N VAL A 66 3.92 -8.08 15.65
CA VAL A 66 4.09 -7.71 17.05
C VAL A 66 3.11 -6.60 17.40
N GLU A 67 2.60 -6.60 18.62
CA GLU A 67 1.75 -5.53 19.13
C GLU A 67 2.57 -4.26 19.34
N VAL A 68 2.00 -3.12 18.95
CA VAL A 68 2.58 -1.78 19.15
C VAL A 68 1.56 -0.87 19.82
N PHE A 69 2.04 0.20 20.46
CA PHE A 69 1.17 1.15 21.17
C PHE A 69 0.63 2.24 20.26
N ASP A 70 1.44 2.70 19.31
CA ASP A 70 1.10 3.79 18.40
C ASP A 70 0.71 3.28 17.01
N SER A 71 -0.22 4.00 16.38
CA SER A 71 -0.69 3.69 15.02
C SER A 71 0.28 4.14 13.91
N ARG A 72 1.30 4.92 14.26
CA ARG A 72 2.23 5.57 13.33
C ARG A 72 3.56 5.92 14.02
N GLY A 73 4.63 6.00 13.23
CA GLY A 73 5.95 6.42 13.71
C GLY A 73 7.06 5.50 13.21
N MET A 74 8.13 6.09 12.67
CA MET A 74 9.27 5.31 12.18
C MET A 74 9.98 4.57 13.33
N GLN A 75 10.09 5.19 14.51
CA GLN A 75 10.70 4.58 15.69
C GLN A 75 9.92 3.34 16.16
N VAL A 76 8.58 3.39 16.06
CA VAL A 76 7.69 2.28 16.42
C VAL A 76 7.92 1.08 15.49
N CYS A 77 8.04 1.36 14.18
CA CYS A 77 8.38 0.37 13.17
C CYS A 77 9.79 -0.24 13.37
N GLU A 78 10.78 0.60 13.67
CA GLU A 78 12.17 0.17 13.92
C GLU A 78 12.27 -0.74 15.16
N GLU A 79 11.61 -0.37 16.26
CA GLU A 79 11.56 -1.19 17.48
C GLU A 79 10.84 -2.53 17.22
N ALA A 80 9.70 -2.50 16.54
CA ALA A 80 8.95 -3.70 16.19
C ALA A 80 9.80 -4.68 15.33
N LEU A 81 10.50 -4.17 14.32
CA LEU A 81 11.39 -5.00 13.49
C LEU A 81 12.58 -5.55 14.30
N LYS A 82 13.13 -4.78 15.24
CA LYS A 82 14.18 -5.26 16.14
C LYS A 82 13.70 -6.44 16.99
N VAL A 83 12.49 -6.34 17.56
CA VAL A 83 11.88 -7.42 18.34
C VAL A 83 11.62 -8.65 17.47
N LEU A 84 11.04 -8.47 16.28
CA LEU A 84 10.74 -9.58 15.37
C LEU A 84 12.00 -10.32 14.90
N ARG A 85 13.11 -9.62 14.68
CA ARG A 85 14.41 -10.23 14.32
C ARG A 85 15.07 -10.94 15.50
N GLY A 86 14.88 -10.44 16.73
CA GLY A 86 15.35 -11.09 17.95
C GLY A 86 14.47 -12.27 18.40
N SER A 87 13.27 -12.41 17.82
CA SER A 87 12.36 -13.50 18.11
C SER A 87 12.93 -14.84 17.65
N ARG A 88 12.63 -15.92 18.38
CA ARG A 88 13.00 -17.29 18.00
C ARG A 88 12.16 -17.83 16.84
N ARG A 89 11.16 -17.08 16.36
CA ARG A 89 10.31 -17.46 15.22
C ARG A 89 11.13 -17.43 13.94
N ARG A 90 11.05 -18.50 13.15
CA ARG A 90 11.75 -18.59 11.86
C ARG A 90 11.04 -17.72 10.82
N PRO A 91 11.76 -16.85 10.10
CA PRO A 91 11.17 -16.11 8.98
C PRO A 91 10.67 -17.03 7.88
N VAL A 92 9.47 -16.78 7.38
CA VAL A 92 8.82 -17.56 6.33
C VAL A 92 9.09 -16.91 4.97
N ARG A 93 9.52 -17.68 3.98
CA ARG A 93 9.66 -17.16 2.60
C ARG A 93 8.29 -17.05 1.96
N ALA A 94 7.97 -15.85 1.48
CA ALA A 94 6.64 -15.52 0.99
C ALA A 94 6.70 -14.52 -0.19
N VAL A 95 5.57 -14.38 -0.86
CA VAL A 95 5.31 -13.36 -1.87
C VAL A 95 4.29 -12.38 -1.30
N LEU A 96 4.66 -11.11 -1.24
CA LEU A 96 3.77 -10.01 -0.89
C LEU A 96 3.12 -9.48 -2.16
N HIS A 97 1.81 -9.67 -2.27
CA HIS A 97 0.97 -9.08 -3.32
C HIS A 97 0.43 -7.74 -2.81
N VAL A 98 0.64 -6.70 -3.60
CA VAL A 98 0.23 -5.32 -3.29
C VAL A 98 -0.84 -4.90 -4.29
N SER A 99 -2.00 -4.52 -3.78
CA SER A 99 -3.13 -4.05 -4.60
C SER A 99 -3.84 -2.90 -3.90
N GLY A 100 -4.60 -2.10 -4.65
CA GLY A 100 -5.43 -1.03 -4.07
C GLY A 100 -6.51 -1.53 -3.09
N ASP A 101 -6.77 -2.84 -3.03
CA ASP A 101 -7.78 -3.44 -2.14
C ASP A 101 -7.14 -4.01 -0.86
N GLY A 102 -5.97 -4.63 -0.97
CA GLY A 102 -5.29 -5.27 0.16
C GLY A 102 -3.81 -5.62 -0.08
N LEU A 103 -3.13 -5.90 1.02
CA LEU A 103 -1.82 -6.54 1.10
C LEU A 103 -2.02 -8.02 1.43
N ARG A 104 -1.60 -8.90 0.53
CA ARG A 104 -1.73 -10.35 0.70
C ARG A 104 -0.37 -11.02 0.74
N VAL A 105 -0.12 -11.83 1.75
CA VAL A 105 1.15 -12.53 1.93
C VAL A 105 0.90 -14.01 1.71
N VAL A 106 1.52 -14.58 0.67
CA VAL A 106 1.36 -15.98 0.29
C VAL A 106 2.69 -16.70 0.48
N GLU A 107 2.69 -17.83 1.19
CA GLU A 107 3.88 -18.65 1.39
C GLU A 107 4.42 -19.21 0.06
N GLU A 108 5.75 -19.24 -0.11
CA GLU A 108 6.34 -19.69 -1.37
C GLU A 108 6.22 -21.21 -1.58
N GLU A 109 6.34 -22.00 -0.51
CA GLU A 109 6.35 -23.48 -0.55
C GLU A 109 4.95 -24.07 -0.59
N THR A 110 4.10 -23.75 0.39
CA THR A 110 2.75 -24.32 0.53
C THR A 110 1.71 -23.63 -0.36
N LYS A 111 2.04 -22.44 -0.89
CA LYS A 111 1.09 -21.50 -1.51
C LYS A 111 -0.07 -21.10 -0.58
N GLY A 112 0.09 -21.27 0.73
CA GLY A 112 -0.89 -20.87 1.74
C GLY A 112 -0.96 -19.35 1.92
N LEU A 113 -2.16 -18.82 2.11
CA LEU A 113 -2.36 -17.41 2.47
C LEU A 113 -2.05 -17.22 3.96
N ILE A 114 -1.02 -16.42 4.26
CA ILE A 114 -0.56 -16.14 5.63
C ILE A 114 -1.26 -14.90 6.18
N VAL A 115 -1.36 -13.83 5.38
CA VAL A 115 -1.94 -12.55 5.79
C VAL A 115 -2.83 -12.03 4.67
N ASP A 116 -4.04 -11.62 5.01
CA ASP A 116 -4.94 -10.85 4.14
C ASP A 116 -5.33 -9.55 4.84
N GLN A 117 -4.61 -8.49 4.51
CA GLN A 117 -4.74 -7.20 5.17
C GLN A 117 -5.37 -6.20 4.20
N THR A 118 -6.60 -5.77 4.50
CA THR A 118 -7.26 -4.71 3.72
C THR A 118 -6.50 -3.39 3.87
N ILE A 119 -6.29 -2.65 2.77
CA ILE A 119 -5.56 -1.36 2.78
C ILE A 119 -6.20 -0.37 3.75
N GLU A 120 -7.53 -0.37 3.86
CA GLU A 120 -8.28 0.49 4.80
C GLU A 120 -7.95 0.25 6.27
N LYS A 121 -7.31 -0.86 6.64
CA LYS A 121 -6.91 -1.10 8.04
C LYS A 121 -5.44 -0.73 8.29
N VAL A 122 -4.66 -0.50 7.25
CA VAL A 122 -3.25 -0.12 7.37
C VAL A 122 -3.20 1.38 7.66
N SER A 123 -2.60 1.75 8.78
CA SER A 123 -2.52 3.16 9.21
C SER A 123 -1.23 3.82 8.76
N PHE A 124 -0.13 3.07 8.72
CA PHE A 124 1.20 3.60 8.44
C PHE A 124 2.10 2.52 7.84
N CYS A 125 3.00 2.88 6.93
CA CYS A 125 4.05 2.00 6.44
C CYS A 125 5.39 2.72 6.44
N ALA A 126 6.47 2.00 6.75
CA ALA A 126 7.81 2.56 6.76
C ALA A 126 8.88 1.55 6.34
N PRO A 127 9.87 1.98 5.54
CA PRO A 127 11.11 1.25 5.37
C PRO A 127 11.96 1.34 6.64
N ASP A 128 12.83 0.35 6.84
CA ASP A 128 13.79 0.32 7.94
C ASP A 128 15.03 1.15 7.58
N ARG A 129 15.41 2.13 8.41
CA ARG A 129 16.59 2.98 8.18
C ARG A 129 17.90 2.24 8.43
N ASN A 130 17.88 1.23 9.30
CA ASN A 130 19.06 0.46 9.65
C ASN A 130 19.30 -0.69 8.66
N HIS A 131 18.28 -1.08 7.89
CA HIS A 131 18.37 -2.15 6.90
C HIS A 131 17.65 -1.77 5.62
N GLU A 132 18.41 -1.62 4.52
CA GLU A 132 17.88 -1.24 3.21
C GLU A 132 16.77 -2.15 2.67
N ARG A 133 16.68 -3.39 3.15
CA ARG A 133 15.67 -4.39 2.74
C ARG A 133 14.54 -4.56 3.75
N GLY A 134 14.61 -3.90 4.90
CA GLY A 134 13.56 -3.99 5.92
C GLY A 134 12.35 -3.15 5.52
N PHE A 135 11.18 -3.72 5.66
CA PHE A 135 9.91 -3.05 5.42
C PHE A 135 8.91 -3.47 6.50
N SER A 136 8.10 -2.52 6.97
CA SER A 136 7.03 -2.82 7.92
C SER A 136 5.82 -1.92 7.69
N TYR A 137 4.68 -2.38 8.17
CA TYR A 137 3.48 -1.57 8.25
C TYR A 137 2.75 -1.80 9.58
N ILE A 138 2.01 -0.80 10.00
CA ILE A 138 1.13 -0.85 11.17
C ILE A 138 -0.31 -0.91 10.66
N CYS A 139 -1.08 -1.84 11.23
CA CYS A 139 -2.49 -1.98 10.94
C CYS A 139 -3.31 -2.10 12.22
N ARG A 140 -4.61 -1.81 12.08
CA ARG A 140 -5.58 -2.02 13.13
C ARG A 140 -6.10 -3.46 13.07
N ASP A 141 -5.88 -4.22 14.14
CA ASP A 141 -6.53 -5.50 14.30
C ASP A 141 -7.97 -5.31 14.82
N GLY A 142 -8.93 -5.76 14.02
CA GLY A 142 -10.36 -5.64 14.32
C GLY A 142 -10.82 -6.56 15.45
N THR A 143 -10.09 -7.66 15.70
CA THR A 143 -10.46 -8.65 16.72
C THR A 143 -10.01 -8.21 18.10
N THR A 144 -8.75 -7.81 18.25
CA THR A 144 -8.16 -7.47 19.53
C THR A 144 -8.27 -5.99 19.89
N ARG A 145 -8.68 -5.13 18.94
CA ARG A 145 -8.63 -3.67 19.09
C ARG A 145 -7.24 -3.21 19.57
N ARG A 146 -6.18 -3.84 19.08
CA ARG A 146 -4.77 -3.45 19.29
C ARG A 146 -4.12 -3.06 17.97
N TRP A 147 -3.02 -2.30 18.04
CA TRP A 147 -2.23 -1.97 16.86
C TRP A 147 -1.21 -3.08 16.65
N MET A 148 -1.08 -3.54 15.42
CA MET A 148 -0.17 -4.61 15.05
C MET A 148 0.80 -4.12 14.00
N CYS A 149 2.09 -4.33 14.23
CA CYS A 149 3.14 -4.06 13.26
C CYS A 149 3.56 -5.38 12.61
N HIS A 150 3.47 -5.45 11.27
CA HIS A 150 3.92 -6.58 10.48
C HIS A 150 5.29 -6.28 9.89
N GLY A 151 6.24 -7.20 10.09
CA GLY A 151 7.63 -7.05 9.66
C GLY A 151 7.97 -7.95 8.46
N PHE A 152 8.65 -7.35 7.48
CA PHE A 152 9.10 -8.02 6.26
C PHE A 152 10.58 -7.70 5.99
N LEU A 153 11.24 -8.64 5.33
CA LEU A 153 12.56 -8.45 4.76
C LEU A 153 12.52 -8.77 3.27
N ALA A 154 12.75 -7.78 2.41
CA ALA A 154 12.78 -7.97 0.97
C ALA A 154 13.95 -8.88 0.54
N LEU A 155 13.69 -9.80 -0.38
CA LEU A 155 14.70 -10.75 -0.86
C LEU A 155 15.55 -10.14 -1.99
N ARG A 156 14.89 -9.52 -2.97
CA ARG A 156 15.52 -8.97 -4.17
C ARG A 156 15.55 -7.45 -4.19
N GLU A 157 14.50 -6.83 -3.66
CA GLU A 157 14.26 -5.40 -3.72
C GLU A 157 14.68 -4.66 -2.44
N SER A 158 14.66 -3.33 -2.48
CA SER A 158 14.79 -2.49 -1.28
C SER A 158 13.44 -2.32 -0.56
N GLY A 159 13.48 -2.11 0.74
CA GLY A 159 12.30 -1.79 1.55
C GLY A 159 11.65 -0.46 1.13
N GLU A 160 12.44 0.47 0.59
CA GLU A 160 11.93 1.72 0.00
C GLU A 160 11.00 1.46 -1.19
N ARG A 161 11.35 0.51 -2.07
CA ARG A 161 10.50 0.15 -3.21
C ARG A 161 9.18 -0.47 -2.77
N LEU A 162 9.21 -1.33 -1.76
CA LEU A 162 7.98 -1.89 -1.15
C LEU A 162 7.12 -0.77 -0.55
N SER A 163 7.74 0.16 0.15
CA SER A 163 7.04 1.31 0.74
C SER A 163 6.37 2.19 -0.32
N HIS A 164 7.04 2.39 -1.46
CA HIS A 164 6.46 3.12 -2.59
C HIS A 164 5.23 2.40 -3.17
N ALA A 165 5.33 1.10 -3.47
CA ALA A 165 4.21 0.33 -4.01
C ALA A 165 3.00 0.32 -3.07
N VAL A 166 3.23 0.19 -1.76
CA VAL A 166 2.18 0.29 -0.74
C VAL A 166 1.61 1.71 -0.68
N GLY A 167 2.45 2.74 -0.83
CA GLY A 167 2.01 4.13 -1.01
C GLY A 167 1.09 4.33 -2.21
N CYS A 168 1.40 3.71 -3.36
CA CYS A 168 0.52 3.71 -4.53
C CYS A 168 -0.82 3.03 -4.22
N ALA A 169 -0.81 1.90 -3.49
CA ALA A 169 -2.03 1.19 -3.11
C ALA A 169 -2.95 2.07 -2.23
N PHE A 170 -2.37 2.82 -1.30
CA PHE A 170 -3.11 3.80 -0.51
C PHE A 170 -3.76 4.88 -1.37
N ALA A 171 -3.00 5.47 -2.30
CA ALA A 171 -3.52 6.51 -3.20
C ALA A 171 -4.70 5.99 -4.03
N VAL A 172 -4.59 4.78 -4.59
CA VAL A 172 -5.67 4.12 -5.36
C VAL A 172 -6.89 3.86 -4.49
N CYS A 173 -6.69 3.35 -3.26
CA CYS A 173 -7.77 3.09 -2.31
C CYS A 173 -8.51 4.38 -1.94
N LEU A 174 -7.77 5.44 -1.63
CA LEU A 174 -8.29 6.77 -1.29
C LEU A 174 -9.05 7.41 -2.45
N GLU A 175 -8.53 7.32 -3.68
CA GLU A 175 -9.18 7.82 -4.89
C GLU A 175 -10.54 7.13 -5.11
N ARG A 176 -10.57 5.79 -5.03
CA ARG A 176 -11.81 5.00 -5.12
C ARG A 176 -12.81 5.37 -4.03
N LYS A 177 -12.34 5.57 -2.80
CA LYS A 177 -13.20 5.96 -1.67
C LYS A 177 -13.79 7.35 -1.87
N GLN A 178 -12.99 8.34 -2.25
CA GLN A 178 -13.49 9.70 -2.53
C GLN A 178 -14.47 9.73 -3.69
N LYS A 179 -14.22 8.96 -4.75
CA LYS A 179 -15.15 8.83 -5.87
C LYS A 179 -16.49 8.25 -5.41
N ARG A 180 -16.46 7.16 -4.62
CA ARG A 180 -17.67 6.58 -4.02
C ARG A 180 -18.38 7.57 -3.09
N ASP A 181 -17.66 8.34 -2.28
CA ASP A 181 -18.28 9.31 -1.37
C ASP A 181 -18.94 10.48 -2.12
N LYS A 182 -18.38 10.89 -3.27
CA LYS A 182 -18.96 11.89 -4.18
C LYS A 182 -20.18 11.33 -4.93
N GLU A 183 -20.10 10.10 -5.44
CA GLU A 183 -21.18 9.45 -6.19
C GLU A 183 -22.33 8.97 -5.30
N CYS A 184 -22.03 8.57 -4.06
CA CYS A 184 -23.01 8.20 -3.02
C CYS A 184 -23.43 9.39 -2.14
N GLY A 185 -22.99 10.61 -2.48
CA GLY A 185 -23.33 11.85 -1.79
C GLY A 185 -24.81 12.18 -1.92
N VAL A 186 -25.62 11.56 -1.05
CA VAL A 186 -27.03 11.93 -0.86
C VAL A 186 -27.07 13.41 -0.53
N THR A 187 -27.50 14.22 -1.49
CA THR A 187 -27.67 15.66 -1.31
C THR A 187 -29.11 15.88 -0.89
N MET A 188 -29.28 16.58 0.22
CA MET A 188 -30.59 16.93 0.75
C MET A 188 -30.79 18.41 0.48
N MET A 189 -31.70 18.72 -0.44
CA MET A 189 -32.12 20.09 -0.71
C MET A 189 -33.42 20.38 0.03
N PHE A 190 -33.43 21.48 0.77
CA PHE A 190 -34.65 22.02 1.35
C PHE A 190 -35.14 23.16 0.47
N ASP A 191 -36.33 23.00 -0.12
CA ASP A 191 -37.00 24.08 -0.82
C ASP A 191 -37.87 24.86 0.17
N ALA A 192 -37.43 26.07 0.51
CA ALA A 192 -38.11 26.96 1.44
C ALA A 192 -39.48 27.42 0.93
N LYS A 193 -39.72 27.42 -0.38
CA LYS A 193 -40.99 27.86 -0.97
C LYS A 193 -42.09 26.82 -0.82
N ASN A 194 -41.72 25.54 -0.79
CA ASN A 194 -42.65 24.43 -0.75
C ASN A 194 -42.55 23.61 0.56
N SER A 195 -41.73 24.06 1.52
CA SER A 195 -41.38 23.34 2.75
C SER A 195 -41.07 21.85 2.51
N THR A 196 -40.46 21.56 1.37
CA THR A 196 -40.28 20.19 0.88
C THR A 196 -38.81 19.83 0.92
N PHE A 197 -38.53 18.66 1.48
CA PHE A 197 -37.19 18.11 1.54
C PHE A 197 -36.98 17.11 0.41
N THR A 198 -36.25 17.49 -0.63
CA THR A 198 -35.92 16.61 -1.74
C THR A 198 -34.56 15.98 -1.49
N ARG A 199 -34.55 14.64 -1.45
CA ARG A 199 -33.32 13.85 -1.34
C ARG A 199 -32.92 13.42 -2.74
N THR A 200 -31.84 13.98 -3.28
CA THR A 200 -31.26 13.57 -4.56
C THR A 200 -30.00 12.75 -4.29
N GLY A 201 -29.95 11.53 -4.84
CA GLY A 201 -28.87 10.55 -4.60
C GLY A 201 -29.37 9.30 -3.89
N SER A 202 -29.09 8.15 -4.49
CA SER A 202 -29.65 6.86 -4.09
C SER A 202 -28.61 5.96 -3.40
N PHE A 203 -28.97 5.38 -2.26
CA PHE A 203 -28.28 4.20 -1.71
C PHE A 203 -28.95 2.89 -2.16
N ARG A 204 -30.00 2.98 -2.97
CA ARG A 204 -30.72 1.83 -3.54
C ARG A 204 -30.37 1.75 -5.03
N GLN A 205 -30.04 0.56 -5.53
CA GLN A 205 -30.17 0.32 -6.97
C GLN A 205 -31.56 0.80 -7.39
N GLN A 206 -31.64 1.65 -8.43
CA GLN A 206 -32.92 2.13 -8.94
C GLN A 206 -33.84 0.93 -9.18
N GLY A 207 -34.97 0.90 -8.48
CA GLY A 207 -36.02 -0.06 -8.76
C GLY A 207 -36.60 0.21 -10.15
N LEU A 208 -37.06 -0.84 -10.83
CA LEU A 208 -37.61 -0.81 -12.20
C LEU A 208 -38.73 0.22 -12.41
N THR A 209 -39.32 0.77 -11.34
CA THR A 209 -40.35 1.81 -11.38
C THR A 209 -39.85 3.19 -11.83
N GLU A 210 -38.54 3.44 -11.87
CA GLU A 210 -37.98 4.72 -12.35
C GLU A 210 -37.69 4.71 -13.87
N ARG A 211 -37.82 3.55 -14.54
CA ARG A 211 -37.88 3.49 -16.00
C ARG A 211 -39.31 3.84 -16.37
N GLY A 212 -39.56 5.10 -16.76
CA GLY A 212 -40.88 5.65 -17.09
C GLY A 212 -41.70 4.79 -18.06
N ILE A 213 -42.35 3.76 -17.53
CA ILE A 213 -43.45 3.05 -18.14
C ILE A 213 -44.66 3.55 -17.35
N ASP A 214 -45.57 4.22 -18.04
CA ASP A 214 -46.87 4.63 -17.53
C ASP A 214 -47.63 3.39 -17.04
N VAL A 215 -47.49 3.06 -15.75
CA VAL A 215 -48.28 2.00 -15.13
C VAL A 215 -49.50 2.69 -14.52
N GLY A 216 -50.66 2.43 -15.11
CA GLY A 216 -51.95 2.94 -14.66
C GLY A 216 -52.24 2.67 -13.17
N PRO A 217 -53.36 3.20 -12.65
CA PRO A 217 -53.63 3.25 -11.22
C PRO A 217 -53.47 1.88 -10.54
N PRO A 218 -52.82 1.82 -9.37
CA PRO A 218 -52.49 0.57 -8.72
C PRO A 218 -53.77 -0.21 -8.38
N LYS A 219 -53.90 -1.42 -8.94
CA LYS A 219 -54.92 -2.36 -8.47
C LYS A 219 -54.65 -2.67 -6.99
N PRO A 220 -55.68 -2.64 -6.12
CA PRO A 220 -55.50 -2.99 -4.71
C PRO A 220 -54.96 -4.43 -4.61
N PRO A 221 -53.98 -4.69 -3.72
CA PRO A 221 -53.47 -6.02 -3.53
C PRO A 221 -54.59 -6.95 -3.04
N PRO A 222 -54.62 -8.22 -3.48
CA PRO A 222 -55.59 -9.18 -2.96
C PRO A 222 -55.38 -9.35 -1.45
N VAL A 223 -56.41 -9.04 -0.67
CA VAL A 223 -56.41 -9.17 0.78
C VAL A 223 -56.41 -10.65 1.11
N ASN A 224 -55.28 -11.16 1.62
CA ASN A 224 -55.19 -12.53 2.09
C ASN A 224 -55.74 -12.60 3.52
N PRO A 225 -56.87 -13.29 3.76
CA PRO A 225 -57.52 -13.35 5.07
C PRO A 225 -56.70 -14.06 6.16
N PHE A 226 -55.58 -14.70 5.79
CA PHE A 226 -54.66 -15.37 6.73
C PHE A 226 -53.37 -14.57 7.01
N ALA A 227 -53.22 -13.35 6.48
CA ALA A 227 -52.03 -12.54 6.72
C ALA A 227 -52.07 -11.90 8.11
N ILE A 228 -51.26 -12.39 9.03
CA ILE A 228 -51.02 -11.78 10.33
C ILE A 228 -50.20 -10.50 10.11
N GLU A 229 -50.69 -9.35 10.60
CA GLU A 229 -49.98 -8.08 10.50
C GLU A 229 -48.61 -8.16 11.20
N ARG A 230 -47.56 -7.72 10.50
CA ARG A 230 -46.24 -7.61 11.11
C ARG A 230 -46.29 -6.52 12.18
N PRO A 231 -45.83 -6.78 13.42
CA PRO A 231 -45.80 -5.75 14.44
C PRO A 231 -44.98 -4.54 13.96
N HIS A 232 -45.62 -3.39 13.89
CA HIS A 232 -44.98 -2.13 13.52
C HIS A 232 -44.04 -1.70 14.64
N ALA A 233 -42.83 -1.26 14.27
CA ALA A 233 -41.88 -0.70 15.20
C ALA A 233 -42.46 0.56 15.88
N THR A 234 -42.32 0.65 17.20
CA THR A 234 -42.76 1.83 17.96
C THR A 234 -41.94 3.07 17.58
N PRO A 235 -42.48 4.29 17.72
CA PRO A 235 -41.77 5.54 17.39
C PRO A 235 -40.43 5.71 18.12
N SER A 236 -40.26 5.10 19.29
CA SER A 236 -39.00 5.07 20.04
C SER A 236 -37.91 4.21 19.38
N MET A 237 -38.29 3.14 18.66
CA MET A 237 -37.33 2.32 17.89
C MET A 237 -36.88 2.98 16.58
N LEU A 238 -37.58 4.02 16.12
CA LEU A 238 -37.17 4.86 14.98
C LEU A 238 -36.19 5.98 15.38
N GLN A 239 -35.91 6.17 16.67
CA GLN A 239 -34.96 7.16 17.14
C GLN A 239 -33.53 6.73 16.79
N ARG A 240 -33.05 7.27 15.68
CA ARG A 240 -31.73 7.01 15.10
C ARG A 240 -30.64 7.26 16.14
N GLN A 241 -29.94 6.21 16.56
CA GLN A 241 -28.65 6.35 17.23
C GLN A 241 -27.73 7.15 16.29
N GLY A 242 -27.29 8.32 16.75
CA GLY A 242 -26.39 9.19 16.01
C GLY A 242 -25.12 8.44 15.63
N SER A 243 -24.99 8.09 14.36
CA SER A 243 -23.74 7.59 13.80
C SER A 243 -22.84 8.80 13.58
N CYS A 244 -21.91 9.01 14.50
CA CYS A 244 -20.78 9.91 14.32
C CYS A 244 -19.91 9.36 13.18
N ARG A 245 -20.18 9.78 11.94
CA ARG A 245 -19.28 9.54 10.83
C ARG A 245 -18.21 10.62 10.87
N GLY A 246 -17.11 10.32 11.56
CA GLY A 246 -15.90 11.13 11.57
C GLY A 246 -15.35 11.26 10.15
N LEU A 247 -15.15 12.50 9.71
CA LEU A 247 -14.43 12.81 8.49
C LEU A 247 -12.95 12.46 8.72
N VAL A 248 -12.41 11.60 7.85
CA VAL A 248 -11.00 11.22 7.79
C VAL A 248 -10.24 12.36 7.11
N LEU A 249 -9.42 13.09 7.88
CA LEU A 249 -8.47 14.06 7.34
C LEU A 249 -7.11 13.37 7.20
N VAL A 250 -6.68 13.10 5.97
CA VAL A 250 -5.34 12.55 5.68
C VAL A 250 -4.38 13.71 5.45
N THR A 251 -3.35 13.84 6.29
CA THR A 251 -2.27 14.81 6.11
C THR A 251 -1.06 14.10 5.53
N PHE A 252 -0.65 14.48 4.32
CA PHE A 252 0.62 14.04 3.75
C PHE A 252 1.74 14.93 4.30
N LEU A 253 2.64 14.37 5.10
CA LEU A 253 3.86 15.07 5.51
C LEU A 253 5.01 14.63 4.59
N LEU A 254 5.31 15.47 3.58
CA LEU A 254 6.60 15.41 2.89
C LEU A 254 7.68 15.88 3.89
N LEU A 255 8.43 14.95 4.48
CA LEU A 255 9.63 15.31 5.23
C LEU A 255 10.74 15.70 4.25
N ASN A 256 10.84 16.99 3.92
CA ASN A 256 12.02 17.56 3.29
C ASN A 256 13.10 17.76 4.37
N LYS A 257 14.17 16.97 4.34
CA LYS A 257 15.41 17.27 5.05
C LYS A 257 16.60 17.15 4.10
N ASN A 258 16.76 18.17 3.27
CA ASN A 258 18.05 18.75 2.86
C ASN A 258 19.21 17.77 2.63
N THR A 259 19.02 16.77 1.77
CA THR A 259 20.10 15.99 1.16
C THR A 259 19.76 15.76 -0.31
N ALA A 260 20.75 15.95 -1.18
CA ALA A 260 20.61 15.86 -2.63
C ALA A 260 20.37 14.40 -3.08
N SER A 261 19.14 13.90 -2.92
CA SER A 261 18.66 12.61 -3.44
C SER A 261 17.13 12.64 -3.57
N PRO A 262 16.53 12.26 -4.71
CA PRO A 262 15.09 12.33 -4.93
C PRO A 262 14.35 11.12 -4.34
N ILE A 263 14.61 10.77 -3.07
CA ILE A 263 13.89 9.70 -2.37
C ILE A 263 12.83 10.37 -1.50
N LEU A 264 11.64 10.49 -2.06
CA LEU A 264 10.47 11.06 -1.41
C LEU A 264 9.99 10.10 -0.30
N PHE A 265 10.33 10.37 0.95
CA PHE A 265 9.77 9.65 2.10
C PHE A 265 8.28 10.02 2.26
N LEU A 266 7.39 9.13 1.83
CA LEU A 266 5.95 9.31 1.98
C LEU A 266 5.48 8.76 3.33
N ALA A 267 5.40 9.62 4.35
CA ALA A 267 4.67 9.31 5.57
C ALA A 267 3.18 9.60 5.33
N ILE A 268 2.37 8.56 5.13
CA ILE A 268 0.92 8.70 5.01
C ILE A 268 0.33 8.61 6.42
N ASP A 269 -0.21 9.72 6.92
CA ASP A 269 -0.93 9.78 8.19
C ASP A 269 -2.42 9.57 7.92
N VAL A 270 -2.89 8.32 7.95
CA VAL A 270 -4.32 8.02 7.83
C VAL A 270 -4.95 8.13 9.21
N LYS A 271 -5.52 9.30 9.51
CA LYS A 271 -6.34 9.51 10.73
C LYS A 271 -7.67 8.78 10.58
N PHE A 272 -7.74 7.54 11.03
CA PHE A 272 -9.01 6.87 11.30
C PHE A 272 -9.61 7.48 12.56
N THR A 273 -10.56 8.40 12.40
CA THR A 273 -11.46 8.88 13.45
C THR A 273 -12.64 7.94 13.61
#